data_AF-V9GI48-F1
#
_entry.id   AF-V9GI48-F1
#
_cell.length_a   1.000
_cell.length_b   1.000
_cell.length_c   1.000
_cell.angle_alpha   90.00
_cell.angle_beta   90.00
_cell.angle_gamma   90.00
#
_symmetry.space_group_name_H-M   'P 1'
#
loop_
_entity.id
_entity.type
_entity.pdbx_description
1 polymer ?
#
loop_
_entity_poly.entity_id
_entity_poly.type
_entity_poly.pdbx_seq_one_letter_code
_entity_poly.pdbx_strand_id
1 'polypeptide(L)'
;MNNQVKHELKILPEYFQAVWNGTKTFEVRKNDRNYAVGDTLVLKEWKPEDGYTGSGLVRRVSYMLDDSEYVKEGFVILGLVDSVPNIKPGDKVWIIDSADSSFFGKEGIVESISNTDILRARLKGVVGDWPLTSLEVVE
;
A
#
# COMPACT_ATOMS: atom_id res chain seq x y z
N MET A 1 12.95 -5.55 -20.37
CA MET A 1 12.39 -4.31 -19.80
C MET A 1 11.13 -4.72 -19.05
N ASN A 2 11.14 -4.70 -17.72
CA ASN A 2 9.95 -5.05 -16.95
C ASN A 2 8.98 -3.86 -17.04
N ASN A 3 7.98 -3.98 -17.90
CA ASN A 3 6.96 -2.95 -18.04
C ASN A 3 6.00 -3.09 -16.84
N GLN A 4 6.28 -2.36 -15.75
CA GLN A 4 5.40 -2.35 -14.58
C GLN A 4 4.09 -1.68 -14.97
N VAL A 5 2.99 -2.42 -14.90
CA VAL A 5 1.66 -1.92 -15.24
C VAL A 5 0.91 -1.53 -13.96
N LYS A 6 0.17 -0.42 -14.04
CA LYS A 6 -0.72 0.05 -12.97
C LYS A 6 -2.15 -0.45 -13.24
N HIS A 7 -2.72 -1.15 -12.27
CA HIS A 7 -4.09 -1.68 -12.33
C HIS A 7 -4.97 -1.03 -11.27
N GLU A 8 -6.04 -0.36 -11.69
CA GLU A 8 -7.06 0.13 -10.76
C GLU A 8 -8.14 -0.92 -10.53
N LEU A 9 -8.42 -1.20 -9.26
CA LEU A 9 -9.25 -2.31 -8.85
C LEU A 9 -10.18 -1.90 -7.71
N LYS A 10 -11.43 -2.34 -7.78
CA LYS A 10 -12.37 -2.25 -6.65
C LYS A 10 -12.00 -3.28 -5.58
N ILE A 11 -12.20 -2.92 -4.33
CA ILE A 11 -12.11 -3.81 -3.17
C ILE A 11 -13.23 -3.47 -2.18
N LEU A 12 -13.86 -4.48 -1.58
CA LEU A 12 -14.92 -4.27 -0.59
C LEU A 12 -14.33 -3.78 0.74
N PRO A 13 -15.08 -3.02 1.57
CA PRO A 13 -14.57 -2.42 2.80
C PRO A 13 -13.87 -3.40 3.75
N GLU A 14 -14.43 -4.60 3.93
CA GLU A 14 -13.86 -5.61 4.83
C GLU A 14 -12.46 -6.09 4.38
N TYR A 15 -12.26 -6.24 3.07
CA TYR A 15 -10.96 -6.63 2.52
C TYR A 15 -10.02 -5.43 2.43
N PHE A 16 -10.54 -4.23 2.13
CA PHE A 16 -9.76 -3.00 2.16
C PHE A 16 -9.14 -2.80 3.54
N GLN A 17 -9.94 -2.91 4.60
CA GLN A 17 -9.47 -2.78 5.98
C GLN A 17 -8.44 -3.86 6.34
N ALA A 18 -8.61 -5.10 5.88
CA ALA A 18 -7.66 -6.17 6.11
C ALA A 18 -6.31 -5.93 5.40
N VAL A 19 -6.33 -5.42 4.16
CA VAL A 19 -5.10 -5.05 3.43
C VAL A 19 -4.44 -3.82 4.03
N TRP A 20 -5.23 -2.84 4.46
CA TRP A 20 -4.76 -1.64 5.16
C TRP A 20 -4.06 -1.99 6.46
N ASN A 21 -4.65 -2.87 7.28
CA ASN A 21 -4.06 -3.31 8.54
C ASN A 21 -2.85 -4.25 8.37
N GLY A 22 -2.64 -4.77 7.15
CA GLY A 22 -1.58 -5.73 6.84
C GLY A 22 -1.90 -7.17 7.25
N THR A 23 -3.12 -7.45 7.71
CA THR A 23 -3.55 -8.84 8.04
C THR A 23 -3.88 -9.65 6.79
N LYS A 24 -4.14 -8.97 5.66
CA LYS A 24 -4.29 -9.58 4.34
C LYS A 24 -3.20 -9.06 3.40
N THR A 25 -2.22 -9.90 3.12
CA THR A 25 -1.06 -9.59 2.27
C THR A 25 -1.18 -10.20 0.87
N PHE A 26 -2.41 -10.48 0.40
CA PHE A 26 -2.65 -11.07 -0.90
C PHE A 26 -4.00 -10.65 -1.50
N GLU A 27 -4.13 -10.71 -2.82
CA GLU A 27 -5.38 -10.56 -3.57
C GLU A 27 -5.70 -11.82 -4.38
N VAL A 28 -6.99 -12.08 -4.61
CA VAL A 28 -7.44 -13.16 -5.51
C VAL A 28 -8.22 -12.51 -6.65
N ARG A 29 -7.80 -12.73 -7.90
CA ARG A 29 -8.36 -12.06 -9.07
C ARG A 29 -8.49 -13.00 -10.24
N LYS A 30 -9.50 -12.78 -11.09
CA LYS A 30 -9.49 -13.33 -12.44
C LYS A 30 -8.30 -12.73 -13.19
N ASN A 31 -7.50 -13.53 -13.89
CA ASN A 31 -6.34 -13.02 -14.63
C ASN A 31 -6.74 -12.49 -16.02
N ASP A 32 -7.64 -11.51 -16.06
CA ASP A 32 -8.12 -10.88 -17.30
C ASP A 32 -7.32 -9.64 -17.72
N ARG A 33 -6.22 -9.35 -17.01
CA ARG A 33 -5.34 -8.19 -17.22
C ARG A 33 -3.87 -8.56 -17.40
N ASN A 34 -3.55 -9.84 -17.44
CA ASN A 34 -2.18 -10.36 -17.46
C ASN A 34 -1.34 -9.76 -16.32
N TYR A 35 -1.80 -9.93 -15.08
CA TYR A 35 -1.04 -9.45 -13.93
C TYR A 35 0.36 -10.09 -13.90
N ALA A 36 1.34 -9.34 -13.43
CA ALA A 36 2.70 -9.81 -13.29
C ALA A 36 3.35 -9.34 -11.98
N VAL A 37 4.37 -10.07 -11.54
CA VAL A 37 5.24 -9.61 -10.45
C VAL A 37 5.87 -8.27 -10.84
N GLY A 38 5.80 -7.30 -9.93
CA GLY A 38 6.24 -5.93 -10.15
C GLY A 38 5.12 -4.95 -10.51
N ASP A 39 3.94 -5.44 -10.89
CA ASP A 39 2.78 -4.57 -11.15
C ASP A 39 2.34 -3.82 -9.90
N THR A 40 1.67 -2.68 -10.12
CA THR A 40 1.08 -1.86 -9.06
C THR A 40 -0.43 -2.00 -9.06
N LEU A 41 -1.01 -2.36 -7.92
CA LEU A 41 -2.45 -2.39 -7.70
C LEU A 41 -2.86 -1.14 -6.93
N VAL A 42 -3.79 -0.36 -7.51
CA VAL A 42 -4.52 0.69 -6.80
C VAL A 42 -5.87 0.13 -6.39
N LEU A 43 -5.97 -0.26 -5.13
CA LEU A 43 -7.15 -0.85 -4.53
C LEU A 43 -8.03 0.29 -4.01
N LYS A 44 -9.13 0.58 -4.72
CA LYS A 44 -10.11 1.62 -4.40
C LYS A 44 -11.27 1.00 -3.65
N GLU A 45 -11.50 1.46 -2.42
CA GLU A 45 -12.62 0.99 -1.60
C GLU A 45 -13.93 1.33 -2.28
N TRP A 46 -14.78 0.32 -2.44
CA TRP A 46 -16.04 0.43 -3.16
C TRP A 46 -17.10 -0.43 -2.48
N LYS A 47 -18.28 0.17 -2.27
CA LYS A 47 -19.47 -0.48 -1.73
C LYS A 47 -20.49 -0.73 -2.84
N PRO A 48 -21.17 -1.90 -2.87
CA PRO A 48 -22.20 -2.18 -3.86
C PRO A 48 -23.33 -1.14 -3.91
N GLU A 49 -23.77 -0.69 -2.73
CA GLU A 49 -24.89 0.23 -2.57
C GLU A 49 -24.47 1.70 -2.83
N ASP A 50 -23.30 2.10 -2.29
CA ASP A 50 -22.90 3.51 -2.19
C ASP A 50 -21.85 3.94 -3.24
N GLY A 51 -21.26 2.99 -3.96
CA GLY A 51 -20.17 3.27 -4.88
C GLY A 51 -18.81 3.45 -4.20
N TYR A 52 -17.95 4.29 -4.79
CA TYR A 52 -16.61 4.56 -4.26
C TYR A 52 -16.69 5.43 -3.00
N THR A 53 -15.97 5.06 -1.96
CA THR A 53 -15.93 5.82 -0.70
C THR A 53 -14.95 6.99 -0.74
N GLY A 54 -14.02 6.97 -1.69
CA GLY A 54 -12.87 7.89 -1.78
C GLY A 54 -11.59 7.33 -1.16
N SER A 55 -11.67 6.24 -0.38
CA SER A 55 -10.47 5.57 0.16
C SER A 55 -9.75 4.74 -0.89
N GLY A 56 -8.42 4.75 -0.84
CA GLY A 56 -7.57 3.97 -1.72
C GLY A 56 -6.27 3.55 -1.04
N LEU A 57 -5.70 2.44 -1.49
CA LEU A 57 -4.37 2.00 -1.08
C LEU A 57 -3.60 1.44 -2.28
N VAL A 58 -2.28 1.61 -2.24
CA VAL A 58 -1.37 1.18 -3.31
C VAL A 58 -0.50 0.02 -2.82
N ARG A 59 -0.50 -1.07 -3.58
CA ARG A 59 0.32 -2.26 -3.30
C ARG A 59 1.08 -2.69 -4.54
N ARG A 60 2.27 -3.26 -4.34
CA ARG A 60 3.03 -3.89 -5.41
C ARG A 60 2.82 -5.40 -5.36
N VAL A 61 2.67 -6.02 -6.53
CA VAL A 61 2.66 -7.47 -6.65
C VAL A 61 4.09 -7.99 -6.43
N SER A 62 4.32 -8.68 -5.33
CA SER A 62 5.61 -9.31 -4.99
C SER A 62 5.70 -10.77 -5.43
N TYR A 63 4.55 -11.43 -5.56
CA TYR A 63 4.44 -12.83 -5.91
C TYR A 63 3.16 -13.08 -6.70
N MET A 64 3.14 -14.10 -7.55
CA MET A 64 1.94 -14.56 -8.23
C MET A 64 1.89 -16.09 -8.23
N LEU A 65 0.75 -16.65 -7.86
CA LEU A 65 0.42 -18.06 -8.05
C LEU A 65 -0.74 -18.16 -9.04
N ASP A 66 -0.49 -18.84 -10.16
CA ASP A 66 -1.45 -19.09 -11.25
C ASP A 66 -1.65 -20.59 -11.52
N ASP A 67 -1.15 -21.44 -10.63
CA ASP A 67 -1.29 -22.90 -10.72
C ASP A 67 -2.73 -23.34 -10.42
N SER A 68 -3.37 -23.94 -11.42
CA SER A 68 -4.75 -24.41 -11.35
C SER A 68 -5.00 -25.56 -10.35
N GLU A 69 -3.95 -26.21 -9.85
CA GLU A 69 -4.08 -27.21 -8.77
C GLU A 69 -4.51 -26.55 -7.45
N TYR A 70 -4.03 -25.34 -7.19
CA TYR A 70 -4.26 -24.61 -5.94
C TYR A 70 -5.21 -23.42 -6.11
N VAL A 71 -5.35 -22.93 -7.34
CA VAL A 71 -6.14 -21.74 -7.68
C VAL A 71 -7.23 -22.13 -8.67
N LYS A 72 -8.43 -21.58 -8.52
CA LYS A 72 -9.51 -21.81 -9.48
C LYS A 72 -9.04 -21.42 -10.89
N GLU A 73 -9.36 -22.25 -11.89
CA GLU A 73 -9.01 -21.99 -13.29
C GLU A 73 -9.39 -20.57 -13.74
N GLY A 74 -8.43 -19.86 -14.35
CA GLY A 74 -8.56 -18.48 -14.79
C GLY A 74 -8.41 -17.42 -13.68
N PHE A 75 -8.13 -17.83 -12.44
CA PHE A 75 -7.80 -16.93 -11.32
C PHE A 75 -6.33 -17.03 -10.94
N VAL A 76 -5.87 -16.01 -10.22
CA VAL A 76 -4.52 -15.89 -9.66
C VAL A 76 -4.59 -15.41 -8.22
N ILE A 77 -3.60 -15.81 -7.42
CA ILE A 77 -3.31 -15.21 -6.12
C ILE A 77 -2.11 -14.29 -6.28
N LEU A 78 -2.27 -13.02 -5.92
CA LEU A 78 -1.25 -11.99 -6.01
C LEU A 78 -0.74 -11.69 -4.59
N GLY A 79 0.52 -12.03 -4.29
CA GLY A 79 1.19 -11.59 -3.08
C GLY A 79 1.40 -10.08 -3.14
N LEU A 80 1.05 -9.40 -2.06
CA LEU A 80 1.11 -7.95 -1.94
C LEU A 80 2.18 -7.55 -0.94
N VAL A 81 2.99 -6.57 -1.32
CA VAL A 81 3.83 -5.81 -0.40
C VAL A 81 3.44 -4.35 -0.45
N ASP A 82 3.72 -3.66 0.64
CA ASP A 82 3.65 -2.21 0.61
C ASP A 82 4.65 -1.69 -0.42
N SER A 83 4.18 -0.75 -1.24
CA SER A 83 5.03 -0.06 -2.23
C SER A 83 5.96 0.95 -1.56
N VAL A 84 5.76 1.15 -0.25
CA VAL A 84 6.44 2.07 0.67
C VAL A 84 6.63 1.33 2.01
N PRO A 85 7.48 1.79 2.93
CA PRO A 85 7.65 1.14 4.25
C PRO A 85 6.31 0.96 5.01
N ASN A 86 6.13 -0.19 5.68
CA ASN A 86 4.95 -0.50 6.50
C ASN A 86 5.03 0.26 7.83
N ILE A 87 4.69 1.54 7.79
CA ILE A 87 4.66 2.45 8.92
C ILE A 87 3.21 2.62 9.38
N LYS A 88 2.95 2.69 10.68
CA LYS A 88 1.62 2.81 11.30
C LYS A 88 1.58 3.95 12.32
N PRO A 89 0.40 4.52 12.62
CA PRO A 89 0.26 5.44 13.76
C PRO A 89 0.78 4.81 15.06
N GLY A 90 1.61 5.54 15.78
CA GLY A 90 2.31 5.10 16.98
C GLY A 90 3.76 4.64 16.75
N ASP A 91 4.13 4.31 15.51
CA ASP A 91 5.51 3.92 15.20
C ASP A 91 6.47 5.10 15.40
N LYS A 92 7.63 4.80 15.95
CA LYS A 92 8.77 5.72 15.96
C LYS A 92 9.50 5.60 14.64
N VAL A 93 9.87 6.74 14.05
CA VAL A 93 10.58 6.77 12.76
C VAL A 93 11.69 7.82 12.75
N TRP A 94 12.72 7.59 11.94
CA TRP A 94 13.69 8.60 11.51
C TRP A 94 13.30 9.17 10.14
N ILE A 95 13.46 10.48 9.97
CA ILE A 95 13.40 11.11 8.64
C ILE A 95 14.75 10.89 7.95
N ILE A 96 14.76 10.08 6.90
CA ILE A 96 15.96 9.66 6.16
C ILE A 96 16.11 10.37 4.80
N ASP A 97 15.11 11.15 4.38
CA ASP A 97 15.18 11.95 3.16
C ASP A 97 14.33 13.23 3.31
N SER A 98 14.89 14.39 3.00
CA SER A 98 14.19 15.67 3.08
C SER A 98 14.84 16.72 2.18
N ALA A 99 14.01 17.49 1.48
CA ALA A 99 14.47 18.69 0.75
C ALA A 99 14.97 19.79 1.70
N ASP A 100 14.48 19.81 2.93
CA ASP A 100 14.99 20.67 4.00
C ASP A 100 15.84 19.82 4.96
N SER A 101 17.16 20.00 4.85
CA SER A 101 18.17 19.26 5.62
C SER A 101 18.03 19.39 7.14
N SER A 102 17.29 20.38 7.64
CA SER A 102 17.06 20.54 9.10
C SER A 102 16.19 19.42 9.69
N PHE A 103 15.49 18.68 8.84
CA PHE A 103 14.67 17.53 9.26
C PHE A 103 15.38 16.18 9.12
N PHE A 104 16.48 16.09 8.37
CA PHE A 104 17.22 14.84 8.20
C PHE A 104 17.74 14.34 9.56
N GLY A 105 17.52 13.06 9.85
CA GLY A 105 17.90 12.45 11.13
C GLY A 105 17.07 12.94 12.31
N LYS A 106 15.89 13.52 12.11
CA LYS A 106 14.96 13.83 13.21
C LYS A 106 14.07 12.63 13.51
N GLU A 107 13.97 12.25 14.77
CA GLU A 107 13.00 11.25 15.25
C GLU A 107 11.60 11.88 15.32
N GLY A 108 10.58 11.11 14.95
CA GLY A 108 9.18 11.45 15.11
C GLY A 108 8.32 10.25 15.49
N ILE A 109 7.16 10.53 16.08
CA ILE A 109 6.11 9.53 16.31
C ILE A 109 5.01 9.77 15.28
N VAL A 110 4.63 8.74 14.53
CA VAL A 110 3.58 8.83 13.52
C VAL A 110 2.23 9.05 14.20
N GLU A 111 1.59 10.20 13.96
CA GLU A 111 0.25 10.52 14.48
C GLU A 111 -0.85 9.99 13.57
N SER A 112 -0.68 10.12 12.26
CA SER A 112 -1.65 9.71 11.26
C SER A 112 -0.98 9.45 9.91
N ILE A 113 -1.66 8.67 9.05
CA ILE A 113 -1.24 8.40 7.67
C ILE A 113 -2.36 8.83 6.73
N SER A 114 -2.02 9.57 5.68
CA SER A 114 -2.97 10.00 4.65
C SER A 114 -3.23 8.91 3.61
N ASN A 115 -4.50 8.76 3.18
CA ASN A 115 -4.93 7.85 2.11
C ASN A 115 -4.82 8.50 0.71
N THR A 116 -3.69 9.14 0.42
CA THR A 116 -3.43 9.82 -0.85
C THR A 116 -2.61 8.95 -1.83
N ASP A 117 -2.50 9.37 -3.09
CA ASP A 117 -1.70 8.69 -4.13
C ASP A 117 -0.25 8.40 -3.70
N ILE A 118 0.28 9.23 -2.80
CA ILE A 118 1.52 9.00 -2.06
C ILE A 118 1.14 8.96 -0.58
N LEU A 119 1.35 7.83 0.08
CA LEU A 119 1.11 7.73 1.52
C LEU A 119 2.08 8.67 2.24
N ARG A 120 1.54 9.51 3.13
CA ARG A 120 2.32 10.42 3.97
C ARG A 120 1.96 10.22 5.44
N ALA A 121 2.95 10.31 6.30
CA ALA A 121 2.79 10.33 7.75
C ALA A 121 2.88 11.76 8.28
N ARG A 122 1.95 12.13 9.16
CA ARG A 122 2.14 13.28 10.05
C ARG A 122 2.90 12.80 11.28
N LEU A 123 3.96 13.52 11.65
CA LEU A 123 4.76 13.18 12.82
C LEU A 123 4.51 14.20 13.95
N LYS A 124 4.36 13.69 15.17
CA LYS A 124 4.09 14.52 16.36
C LYS A 124 5.19 15.54 16.58
N GLY A 125 4.83 16.83 16.57
CA GLY A 125 5.78 17.92 16.80
C GLY A 125 6.78 18.16 15.66
N VAL A 126 6.58 17.53 14.50
CA VAL A 126 7.33 17.83 13.28
C VAL A 126 6.38 18.49 12.29
N VAL A 127 6.81 19.60 11.70
CA VAL A 127 6.01 20.32 10.72
C VAL A 127 6.00 19.54 9.40
N GLY A 128 4.83 19.49 8.74
CA GLY A 128 4.65 18.87 7.43
C GLY A 128 4.14 17.42 7.47
N ASP A 129 3.78 16.91 6.29
CA ASP A 129 3.39 15.52 6.08
C ASP A 129 4.46 14.83 5.22
N TRP A 130 5.02 13.74 5.72
CA TRP A 130 6.25 13.11 5.23
C TRP A 130 5.93 11.88 4.39
N PRO A 131 6.43 11.76 3.14
CA PRO A 131 6.29 10.53 2.38
C PRO A 131 6.78 9.33 3.17
N LEU A 132 6.04 8.22 3.20
CA LEU A 132 6.50 7.03 3.95
C LEU A 132 7.86 6.51 3.44
N THR A 133 8.22 6.77 2.18
CA THR A 133 9.52 6.44 1.60
C THR A 133 10.68 7.24 2.16
N SER A 134 10.41 8.37 2.81
CA SER A 134 11.41 9.22 3.48
C SER A 134 11.59 8.89 4.96
N LEU A 135 10.98 7.79 5.42
CA LEU A 135 10.93 7.42 6.82
C LEU A 135 11.46 5.99 7.01
N GLU A 136 12.17 5.77 8.12
CA GLU A 136 12.64 4.46 8.55
C GLU A 136 12.18 4.19 9.98
N VAL A 137 11.62 3.00 10.25
CA VAL A 137 11.11 2.62 11.59
C VAL A 137 12.27 2.42 12.55
N VAL A 138 12.12 2.94 13.78
CA VAL A 138 13.05 2.68 14.89
C VAL A 138 12.59 1.41 15.62
N GLU A 139 13.43 0.36 15.60
CA GLU A 139 13.22 -0.85 16.40
C GLU A 139 13.37 -0.60 17.92
#